data_AF-A0A937NDN3-F1
#
_entry.id   AF-A0A937NDN3-F1
#
_cell.length_a   1.000
_cell.length_b   1.000
_cell.length_c   1.000
_cell.angle_alpha   90.00
_cell.angle_beta   90.00
_cell.angle_gamma   90.00
#
_symmetry.space_group_name_H-M   'P 1'
#
loop_
_entity.id
_entity.type
_entity.pdbx_description
1 polymer ?
#
loop_
_entity_poly.entity_id
_entity_poly.type
_entity_poly.pdbx_seq_one_letter_code
_entity_poly.pdbx_strand_id
1 'polypeptide(L)'
;MMSDSDFDLDRRMERLKTVKSAFILEARSLNEQGLAAFAGPLFRRAAELECELADLFRLQNDSKNAAVSLFSAGSCLVHARQYRSAAEILETVADRFPEAQGLIADCGDQDDLPIVAETPALQTLIELLVKKGVITEDDWLVAFSAR
;
A
#
# COMPACT_ATOMS: atom_id res chain seq x y z
N MET A 1 -28.95 13.22 -3.21
CA MET A 1 -28.56 13.21 -4.64
C MET A 1 -27.05 13.32 -4.63
N MET A 2 -26.35 12.24 -4.98
CA MET A 2 -24.88 12.18 -4.99
C MET A 2 -24.37 13.11 -6.08
N SER A 3 -23.32 13.89 -5.83
CA SER A 3 -22.72 14.74 -6.86
C SER A 3 -21.88 13.91 -7.82
N ASP A 4 -21.69 14.36 -9.06
CA ASP A 4 -20.82 13.67 -10.03
C ASP A 4 -19.38 13.51 -9.49
N SER A 5 -18.90 14.45 -8.68
CA SER A 5 -17.60 14.36 -8.01
C SER A 5 -17.54 13.28 -6.92
N ASP A 6 -18.63 13.05 -6.18
CA ASP A 6 -18.67 11.98 -5.16
C ASP A 6 -18.65 10.61 -5.84
N PHE A 7 -19.35 10.47 -6.96
CA PHE A 7 -19.39 9.24 -7.74
C PHE A 7 -18.02 8.87 -8.35
N ASP A 8 -17.27 9.85 -8.85
CA ASP A 8 -15.91 9.64 -9.34
C ASP A 8 -14.93 9.31 -8.21
N LEU A 9 -15.13 9.87 -7.02
CA LEU A 9 -14.30 9.61 -5.84
C LEU A 9 -14.51 8.17 -5.33
N ASP A 10 -15.77 7.73 -5.19
CA ASP A 10 -16.10 6.35 -4.80
C ASP A 10 -15.52 5.33 -5.80
N ARG A 11 -15.64 5.61 -7.10
CA ARG A 11 -15.05 4.77 -8.15
C ARG A 11 -13.53 4.68 -8.04
N ARG A 12 -12.86 5.81 -7.78
CA ARG A 12 -11.41 5.83 -7.55
C ARG A 12 -11.02 4.99 -6.35
N MET A 13 -11.72 5.15 -5.23
CA MET A 13 -11.45 4.38 -4.01
C MET A 13 -11.62 2.88 -4.23
N GLU A 14 -12.67 2.45 -4.93
CA GLU A 14 -12.86 1.04 -5.26
C GLU A 14 -11.73 0.48 -6.11
N ARG A 15 -11.25 1.23 -7.11
CA ARG A 15 -10.08 0.84 -7.90
C ARG A 15 -8.84 0.68 -7.04
N LEU A 16 -8.53 1.67 -6.19
CA LEU A 16 -7.39 1.60 -5.28
C LEU A 16 -7.47 0.38 -4.36
N LYS A 17 -8.67 0.07 -3.82
CA LYS A 17 -8.91 -1.12 -2.99
C LYS A 17 -8.64 -2.43 -3.74
N THR A 18 -9.04 -2.52 -5.00
CA THR A 18 -8.76 -3.69 -5.84
C THR A 18 -7.26 -3.84 -6.10
N VAL A 19 -6.61 -2.76 -6.56
CA VAL A 19 -5.19 -2.76 -6.93
C VAL A 19 -4.32 -3.11 -5.73
N LYS A 20 -4.53 -2.46 -4.57
CA LYS A 20 -3.74 -2.73 -3.36
C LYS A 20 -3.89 -4.19 -2.91
N SER A 21 -5.10 -4.75 -3.02
CA SER A 21 -5.36 -6.13 -2.59
C SER A 21 -4.61 -7.12 -3.49
N ALA A 22 -4.54 -6.86 -4.80
CA ALA A 22 -3.76 -7.66 -5.72
C ALA A 22 -2.26 -7.64 -5.36
N PHE A 23 -1.70 -6.46 -5.07
CA PHE A 23 -0.30 -6.35 -4.64
C PHE A 23 -0.02 -7.07 -3.33
N ILE A 24 -0.89 -6.92 -2.32
CA ILE A 24 -0.71 -7.60 -1.02
C ILE A 24 -0.78 -9.13 -1.19
N LEU A 25 -1.73 -9.64 -1.97
CA LEU A 25 -1.89 -11.08 -2.20
C LEU A 25 -0.65 -11.67 -2.88
N GLU A 26 -0.16 -11.01 -3.92
CA GLU A 26 1.01 -11.47 -4.65
C GLU A 26 2.29 -11.36 -3.81
N ALA A 27 2.45 -10.27 -3.05
CA ALA A 27 3.58 -10.10 -2.13
C ALA A 27 3.61 -11.21 -1.06
N ARG A 28 2.45 -11.59 -0.52
CA ARG A 28 2.33 -12.71 0.43
C ARG A 28 2.69 -14.04 -0.22
N SER A 29 2.17 -14.31 -1.41
CA SER A 29 2.51 -15.50 -2.21
C SER A 29 4.02 -15.62 -2.43
N LEU A 30 4.70 -14.53 -2.79
CA LEU A 30 6.15 -14.51 -2.96
C LEU A 30 6.89 -14.76 -1.64
N ASN A 31 6.44 -14.15 -0.54
CA ASN A 31 7.01 -14.41 0.79
C ASN A 31 6.89 -15.88 1.21
N GLU A 32 5.73 -16.51 0.99
CA GLU A 32 5.48 -17.92 1.29
C GLU A 32 6.39 -18.85 0.48
N GLN A 33 6.80 -18.42 -0.72
CA GLN A 33 7.76 -19.12 -1.58
C GLN A 33 9.23 -18.82 -1.23
N GLY A 34 9.50 -18.03 -0.20
CA GLY A 34 10.86 -17.62 0.20
C GLY A 34 11.46 -16.53 -0.69
N LEU A 35 10.66 -15.88 -1.53
CA LEU A 35 11.06 -14.85 -2.49
C LEU A 35 10.88 -13.44 -1.94
N ALA A 36 11.22 -13.22 -0.67
CA ALA A 36 10.94 -11.96 0.04
C ALA A 36 11.56 -10.71 -0.61
N ALA A 37 12.67 -10.86 -1.32
CA ALA A 37 13.28 -9.76 -2.08
C ALA A 37 12.37 -9.22 -3.20
N PHE A 38 11.49 -10.05 -3.75
CA PHE A 38 10.52 -9.67 -4.79
C PHE A 38 9.19 -9.17 -4.19
N ALA A 39 8.88 -9.56 -2.96
CA ALA A 39 7.68 -9.12 -2.25
C ALA A 39 7.78 -7.67 -1.75
N GLY A 40 8.98 -7.22 -1.36
CA GLY A 40 9.21 -5.89 -0.78
C GLY A 40 8.66 -4.72 -1.61
N PRO A 41 8.98 -4.63 -2.93
CA PRO A 41 8.44 -3.58 -3.79
C PRO A 41 6.90 -3.57 -3.88
N LEU A 42 6.27 -4.75 -3.90
CA LEU A 42 4.82 -4.88 -3.94
C LEU A 42 4.15 -4.40 -2.64
N PHE A 43 4.74 -4.73 -1.49
CA PHE A 43 4.27 -4.21 -0.21
C PHE A 43 4.41 -2.70 -0.12
N ARG A 44 5.53 -2.14 -0.58
CA ARG A 44 5.71 -0.68 -0.62
C ARG A 44 4.63 -0.02 -1.48
N ARG A 45 4.38 -0.55 -2.68
CA ARG A 45 3.35 -0.01 -3.56
C ARG A 45 1.95 -0.12 -2.95
N ALA A 46 1.65 -1.21 -2.26
CA ALA A 46 0.41 -1.34 -1.50
C ALA A 46 0.30 -0.27 -0.39
N ALA A 47 1.40 0.04 0.31
CA ALA A 47 1.42 1.08 1.33
C ALA A 47 1.14 2.48 0.76
N GLU A 48 1.69 2.80 -0.42
CA GLU A 48 1.44 4.07 -1.12
C GLU A 48 -0.06 4.21 -1.47
N LEU A 49 -0.68 3.14 -1.96
CA LEU A 49 -2.12 3.11 -2.26
C LEU A 49 -3.00 3.21 -1.00
N GLU A 50 -2.55 2.64 0.12
CA GLU A 50 -3.23 2.80 1.41
C GLU A 50 -3.13 4.24 1.93
N CYS A 51 -2.00 4.92 1.75
CA CYS A 51 -1.90 6.34 2.09
C CYS A 51 -2.85 7.19 1.23
N GLU A 52 -2.93 6.90 -0.07
CA GLU A 52 -3.89 7.58 -0.96
C GLU A 52 -5.35 7.34 -0.53
N LEU A 53 -5.70 6.09 -0.18
CA LEU A 53 -7.03 5.78 0.37
C LEU A 53 -7.31 6.53 1.67
N ALA A 54 -6.32 6.65 2.55
CA ALA A 54 -6.48 7.39 3.79
C ALA A 54 -6.81 8.87 3.55
N ASP A 55 -6.17 9.49 2.57
CA ASP A 55 -6.46 10.87 2.18
C ASP A 55 -7.85 11.01 1.56
N LEU A 56 -8.28 10.06 0.73
CA LEU A 56 -9.65 10.05 0.18
C LEU A 56 -10.71 9.89 1.28
N PHE A 57 -10.49 8.99 2.26
CA PHE A 57 -11.38 8.86 3.41
C PHE A 57 -11.44 10.15 4.24
N ARG A 58 -10.32 10.85 4.43
CA ARG A 58 -10.30 12.16 5.11
C ARG A 58 -11.13 13.21 4.36
N LEU A 59 -11.06 13.25 3.03
CA LEU A 59 -11.89 14.15 2.21
C LEU A 59 -13.39 13.88 2.40
N GLN A 60 -13.77 12.62 2.63
CA GLN A 60 -15.14 12.21 2.95
C GLN A 60 -15.50 12.39 4.44
N ASN A 61 -14.61 12.96 5.26
CA ASN A 61 -14.73 13.05 6.73
C ASN A 61 -14.81 11.67 7.44
N ASP A 62 -14.38 10.60 6.78
CA ASP A 62 -14.32 9.26 7.35
C ASP A 62 -12.96 9.01 8.03
N SER A 63 -12.76 9.69 9.17
CA SER A 63 -11.51 9.57 9.93
C SER A 63 -11.24 8.14 10.43
N LYS A 64 -12.27 7.29 10.54
CA LYS A 64 -12.12 5.91 11.01
C LYS A 64 -11.45 5.08 9.92
N ASN A 65 -12.00 5.08 8.71
CA ASN A 65 -11.42 4.32 7.61
C ASN A 65 -10.08 4.90 7.15
N ALA A 66 -9.88 6.22 7.28
CA ALA A 66 -8.57 6.81 7.08
C ALA A 66 -7.50 6.21 8.00
N ALA A 67 -7.80 6.06 9.30
CA ALA A 67 -6.88 5.48 10.26
C ALA A 67 -6.64 3.97 10.00
N VAL A 68 -7.67 3.23 9.56
CA VAL A 68 -7.52 1.82 9.13
C VAL A 68 -6.55 1.70 7.96
N SER A 69 -6.68 2.57 6.94
CA SER A 69 -5.78 2.58 5.80
C SER A 69 -4.34 2.94 6.20
N LEU A 70 -4.13 3.93 7.07
CA LEU A 70 -2.78 4.26 7.57
C LEU A 70 -2.14 3.12 8.36
N PHE A 71 -2.92 2.44 9.22
CA PHE A 71 -2.42 1.26 9.92
C PHE A 71 -1.99 0.15 8.94
N SER A 72 -2.78 -0.06 7.88
CA SER A 72 -2.44 -1.02 6.84
C SER A 72 -1.20 -0.60 6.03
N ALA A 73 -1.04 0.70 5.75
CA ALA A 73 0.15 1.26 5.10
C ALA A 73 1.41 0.98 5.94
N GLY A 74 1.38 1.30 7.23
CA GLY A 74 2.46 1.01 8.17
C GLY A 74 2.83 -0.47 8.20
N SER A 75 1.83 -1.35 8.27
CA SER A 75 2.04 -2.81 8.24
C SER A 75 2.71 -3.28 6.94
N CYS A 76 2.30 -2.72 5.79
CA CYS A 76 2.92 -3.02 4.51
C CYS A 76 4.39 -2.52 4.47
N LEU A 77 4.68 -1.35 5.02
CA LEU A 77 6.04 -0.82 5.09
C LEU A 77 6.98 -1.69 5.96
N VAL A 78 6.48 -2.26 7.06
CA VAL A 78 7.24 -3.27 7.84
C VAL A 78 7.62 -4.46 6.97
N HIS A 79 6.69 -5.00 6.19
CA HIS A 79 6.98 -6.10 5.27
C HIS A 79 7.92 -5.70 4.12
N ALA A 80 7.85 -4.45 3.67
CA ALA A 80 8.76 -3.86 2.69
C ALA A 80 10.14 -3.48 3.28
N ARG A 81 10.35 -3.69 4.58
CA ARG A 81 11.55 -3.29 5.32
C ARG A 81 11.87 -1.80 5.22
N GLN A 82 10.82 -0.99 5.15
CA GLN A 82 10.86 0.47 5.26
C GLN A 82 10.53 0.83 6.71
N TYR A 83 11.42 0.47 7.63
CA TYR A 83 11.16 0.49 9.07
C TYR A 83 10.96 1.90 9.64
N ARG A 84 11.76 2.87 9.20
CA ARG A 84 11.62 4.27 9.64
C ARG A 84 10.30 4.83 9.15
N SER A 85 10.02 4.67 7.86
CA SER A 85 8.74 5.11 7.25
C SER A 85 7.54 4.41 7.88
N ALA A 86 7.66 3.11 8.22
CA ALA A 86 6.60 2.37 8.89
C ALA A 86 6.30 2.93 10.28
N ALA A 87 7.34 3.15 11.10
CA ALA A 87 7.20 3.68 12.44
C ALA A 87 6.52 5.06 12.42
N GLU A 88 6.96 5.97 11.55
CA GLU A 88 6.36 7.30 11.40
C GLU A 88 4.85 7.23 11.14
N ILE A 89 4.41 6.37 10.21
CA ILE A 89 2.98 6.20 9.92
C ILE A 89 2.24 5.55 11.09
N LEU A 90 2.79 4.49 11.67
CA LEU A 90 2.16 3.73 12.75
C LEU A 90 1.98 4.58 14.01
N GLU A 91 2.93 5.47 14.33
CA GLU A 91 2.83 6.42 15.43
C GLU A 91 1.60 7.31 15.29
N THR A 92 1.25 7.75 14.06
CA THR A 92 0.06 8.60 13.84
C THR A 92 -1.27 7.92 14.16
N VAL A 93 -1.28 6.58 14.25
CA VAL A 93 -2.49 5.79 14.49
C VAL A 93 -2.42 4.91 15.74
N ALA A 94 -1.33 4.99 16.51
CA ALA A 94 -1.07 4.13 17.67
C ALA A 94 -2.15 4.25 18.77
N ASP A 95 -2.73 5.44 18.96
CA ASP A 95 -3.82 5.66 19.92
C ASP A 95 -5.09 4.88 19.58
N ARG A 96 -5.27 4.52 18.30
CA ARG A 96 -6.46 3.81 17.80
C ARG A 96 -6.23 2.32 17.58
N PHE A 97 -4.99 1.92 17.33
CA PHE A 97 -4.60 0.54 17.06
C PHE A 97 -3.46 0.16 18.01
N PRO A 98 -3.77 -0.41 19.19
CA PRO A 98 -2.76 -0.88 20.14
C PRO A 98 -1.74 -1.85 19.50
N GLU A 99 -2.16 -2.60 18.49
CA GLU A 99 -1.30 -3.50 17.69
C GLU A 99 -0.17 -2.76 16.98
N ALA A 100 -0.34 -1.47 16.68
CA ALA A 100 0.70 -0.64 16.06
C ALA A 100 1.94 -0.55 16.95
N GLN A 101 1.78 -0.61 18.28
CA GLN A 101 2.92 -0.56 19.19
C GLN A 101 3.87 -1.76 19.03
N GLY A 102 3.32 -2.95 18.75
CA GLY A 102 4.13 -4.12 18.45
C GLY A 102 4.95 -3.94 17.17
N LEU A 103 4.30 -3.43 16.12
CA LEU A 103 4.96 -3.16 14.83
C LEU A 103 6.00 -2.04 14.93
N ILE A 104 5.75 -0.98 15.71
CA ILE A 104 6.72 0.09 15.98
C ILE A 104 7.93 -0.49 16.71
N ALA A 105 7.71 -1.34 17.72
CA ALA A 105 8.80 -2.00 18.43
C ALA A 105 9.62 -2.93 17.52
N ASP A 106 8.97 -3.62 16.57
CA ASP A 106 9.64 -4.47 15.57
C ASP A 106 10.48 -3.65 14.59
N CYS A 107 10.11 -2.40 14.30
CA CYS A 107 10.93 -1.48 13.50
C CYS A 107 12.20 -1.07 14.24
N GLY A 108 12.10 -0.79 15.55
CA GLY A 108 13.23 -0.31 16.36
C GLY A 108 13.91 0.93 15.74
N ASP A 109 15.23 1.02 15.88
CA ASP A 109 16.05 2.08 15.27
C ASP A 109 16.53 1.72 13.84
N GLN A 110 15.85 0.79 13.16
CA GLN A 110 16.27 0.34 11.83
C GLN A 110 15.93 1.38 10.77
N ASP A 111 16.87 1.62 9.86
CA ASP A 111 16.65 2.46 8.69
C ASP A 111 15.92 1.71 7.57
N ASP A 112 15.28 2.47 6.69
CA ASP A 112 14.68 1.95 5.47
C ASP A 112 15.76 1.27 4.62
N LEU A 113 15.56 -0.03 4.34
CA LEU A 113 16.48 -0.75 3.47
C LEU A 113 16.29 -0.28 2.02
N PRO A 114 17.39 -0.23 1.24
CA PRO A 114 17.30 0.15 -0.16
C PRO A 114 16.38 -0.83 -0.89
N ILE A 115 15.46 -0.25 -1.65
CA ILE A 115 14.56 -1.03 -2.50
C ILE A 115 15.43 -1.73 -3.53
N VAL A 116 15.32 -3.06 -3.60
CA VAL A 116 15.86 -3.79 -4.74
C VAL A 116 15.05 -3.31 -5.96
N ALA A 117 15.74 -2.66 -6.90
CA ALA A 117 15.15 -2.01 -8.07
C ALA A 117 14.09 -2.90 -8.75
N GLU A 118 13.13 -2.26 -9.41
CA GLU A 118 12.16 -2.95 -10.25
C GLU A 118 12.84 -4.02 -11.09
N THR A 119 12.51 -5.27 -10.77
CA THR A 119 13.05 -6.40 -11.50
C THR A 119 12.18 -6.63 -12.73
N PRO A 120 12.74 -7.18 -13.83
CA PRO A 120 11.93 -7.62 -14.97
C PRO A 120 10.79 -8.57 -14.58
N ALA A 121 10.94 -9.31 -13.47
CA ALA A 121 9.89 -10.17 -12.91
C ALA A 121 8.71 -9.36 -12.36
N LEU A 122 8.99 -8.26 -11.63
CA LEU A 122 7.97 -7.33 -11.16
C LEU A 122 7.24 -6.67 -12.34
N GLN A 123 7.98 -6.24 -13.35
CA GLN A 123 7.42 -5.70 -14.60
C GLN A 123 6.48 -6.71 -15.28
N THR A 124 6.91 -7.97 -15.39
CA THR A 124 6.13 -9.05 -16.03
C THR A 124 4.84 -9.35 -15.27
N LEU A 125 4.89 -9.33 -13.94
CA LEU A 125 3.72 -9.49 -13.10
C LEU A 125 2.73 -8.33 -13.30
N ILE A 126 3.22 -7.10 -13.35
CA ILE A 126 2.39 -5.92 -13.60
C ILE A 126 1.74 -6.01 -14.99
N GLU A 127 2.51 -6.36 -16.02
CA GLU A 127 1.98 -6.62 -17.37
C GLU A 127 0.91 -7.71 -17.37
N LEU A 128 1.09 -8.76 -16.56
CA LEU A 128 0.09 -9.82 -16.40
C LEU A 128 -1.18 -9.31 -15.74
N LEU A 129 -1.08 -8.49 -14.69
CA LEU A 129 -2.23 -7.90 -14.00
C LEU A 129 -3.02 -6.94 -14.92
N VAL A 130 -2.31 -6.14 -15.73
CA VAL A 130 -2.90 -5.31 -16.78
C VAL A 130 -3.61 -6.18 -17.83
N LYS A 131 -2.93 -7.21 -18.33
CA LYS A 131 -3.49 -8.15 -19.32
C LYS A 131 -4.72 -8.91 -18.79
N LYS A 132 -4.78 -9.17 -17.49
CA LYS A 132 -5.91 -9.83 -16.83
C LYS A 132 -7.04 -8.87 -16.49
N GLY A 133 -6.89 -7.57 -16.77
CA GLY A 133 -7.88 -6.53 -16.47
C GLY A 133 -8.10 -6.31 -14.98
N VAL A 134 -7.14 -6.73 -14.14
CA VAL A 134 -7.18 -6.53 -12.68
C VAL A 134 -6.87 -5.08 -12.35
N ILE A 135 -5.95 -4.48 -13.10
CA ILE A 135 -5.53 -3.09 -13.01
C ILE A 135 -5.45 -2.51 -14.45
N THR A 136 -5.55 -1.19 -14.62
CA THR A 136 -5.32 -0.55 -15.93
C THR A 136 -3.86 -0.12 -16.09
N GLU A 137 -3.44 0.10 -17.34
CA GLU A 137 -2.13 0.66 -17.65
C GLU A 137 -1.97 2.07 -17.06
N ASP A 138 -3.04 2.86 -17.01
CA ASP A 138 -3.08 4.16 -16.34
C ASP A 138 -2.95 4.04 -14.82
N ASP A 139 -3.59 3.04 -14.19
CA ASP A 139 -3.44 2.76 -12.75
C ASP A 139 -1.98 2.42 -12.41
N TRP A 140 -1.25 1.83 -13.35
CA TRP A 140 0.19 1.57 -13.24
C TRP A 140 1.05 2.81 -13.50
N LEU A 141 0.74 3.61 -14.53
CA LEU A 141 1.51 4.81 -14.84
C LEU A 141 1.41 5.85 -13.73
N VAL A 142 0.23 6.05 -13.13
CA VAL A 142 0.03 6.90 -11.95
C VAL A 142 0.79 6.35 -10.75
N ALA A 143 0.89 5.02 -10.65
CA ALA A 143 1.67 4.35 -9.62
C ALA A 143 3.18 4.57 -9.73
N PHE A 144 3.70 4.65 -10.95
CA PHE A 144 5.13 4.73 -11.22
C PHE A 144 5.68 6.16 -11.37
N SER A 145 4.81 7.12 -11.71
CA SER A 145 5.19 8.51 -11.96
C SER A 145 5.21 9.41 -10.72
N ALA A 146 4.82 8.91 -9.55
CA ALA A 146 5.07 9.55 -8.26
C ALA A 146 6.53 9.30 -7.82
N ARG A 147 7.47 9.99 -8.49
CA ARG A 147 8.84 10.20 -8.01
C ARG A 147 8.93 11.46 -7.17
#